data_AF-A0A501WAD2-F1
#
_entry.id   AF-A0A501WAD2-F1
#
_cell.length_a   1.000
_cell.length_b   1.000
_cell.length_c   1.000
_cell.angle_alpha   90.00
_cell.angle_beta   90.00
_cell.angle_gamma   90.00
#
_symmetry.space_group_name_H-M   'P 1'
#
loop_
_entity.id
_entity.type
_entity.pdbx_description
1 polymer ?
#
loop_
_entity_poly.entity_id
_entity_poly.type
_entity_poly.pdbx_seq_one_letter_code
_entity_poly.pdbx_strand_id
1 'polypeptide(L)'
;MIKRAIIGILIFLVGVATAVLLEQSLRVFIQDLYKSLSGQSIYFVGKDFNLFASPIYYCSFGILALVLWSATAKAEKKGSIALLLLTAVAFFTALIVICFIDSHLKLAQCTACFDGRRGLHYNDINYDFIQVLSILIALLPSLKRFWTKVRMPAPNKV
;
A
#
# COMPACT_ATOMS: atom_id res chain seq x y z
N MET A 1 -9.86 -17.51 24.07
CA MET A 1 -9.71 -17.45 22.60
C MET A 1 -10.66 -16.42 21.97
N ILE A 2 -11.95 -16.44 22.32
CA ILE A 2 -12.98 -15.48 21.85
C ILE A 2 -12.55 -13.99 22.00
N LYS A 3 -12.00 -13.59 23.15
CA LYS A 3 -11.53 -12.21 23.37
C LYS A 3 -10.52 -11.73 22.33
N ARG A 4 -9.61 -12.62 21.87
CA ARG A 4 -8.61 -12.28 20.84
C ARG A 4 -9.24 -12.16 19.46
N ALA A 5 -10.25 -12.99 19.16
CA ALA A 5 -10.98 -12.90 17.89
C ALA A 5 -11.76 -11.58 17.79
N ILE A 6 -12.43 -11.16 18.88
CA ILE A 6 -13.17 -9.89 18.94
C ILE A 6 -12.21 -8.71 18.71
N ILE A 7 -11.06 -8.70 19.39
CA ILE A 7 -10.05 -7.63 19.20
C ILE A 7 -9.55 -7.61 17.75
N GLY A 8 -9.29 -8.77 17.14
CA GLY A 8 -8.91 -8.86 15.73
C GLY A 8 -9.96 -8.24 14.81
N ILE A 9 -11.23 -8.58 14.98
CA ILE A 9 -12.33 -8.01 14.19
C ILE A 9 -12.37 -6.48 14.33
N LEU A 10 -12.27 -5.96 15.56
CA LEU A 10 -12.24 -4.51 15.79
C LEU A 10 -11.07 -3.84 15.07
N ILE A 11 -9.88 -4.44 15.12
CA ILE A 11 -8.68 -3.91 14.44
C ILE A 11 -8.82 -3.93 12.92
N PHE A 12 -9.41 -5.00 12.37
CA PHE A 12 -9.72 -5.07 10.96
C PHE A 12 -10.66 -3.93 10.54
N LEU A 13 -11.73 -3.69 11.31
CA LEU A 13 -12.67 -2.60 11.05
C LEU A 13 -12.01 -1.23 11.17
N VAL A 14 -11.10 -1.02 12.11
CA VAL A 14 -10.30 0.21 12.21
C VAL A 14 -9.44 0.39 10.95
N GLY A 15 -8.83 -0.68 10.44
CA GLY A 15 -8.10 -0.66 9.18
C GLY A 15 -8.98 -0.26 7.99
N VAL A 16 -10.16 -0.86 7.87
CA VAL A 16 -11.15 -0.52 6.83
C VAL A 16 -11.60 0.94 6.94
N ALA A 17 -11.93 1.42 8.14
CA ALA A 17 -12.31 2.81 8.37
C ALA A 17 -11.19 3.78 7.99
N THR A 18 -9.94 3.44 8.33
CA THR A 18 -8.75 4.22 7.93
C THR A 18 -8.62 4.28 6.41
N ALA A 19 -8.88 3.17 5.70
CA ALA A 19 -8.89 3.14 4.25
C ALA A 19 -9.92 4.11 3.65
N VAL A 20 -11.15 4.16 4.20
CA VAL A 20 -12.17 5.12 3.74
C VAL A 20 -11.69 6.57 3.89
N LEU A 21 -11.02 6.90 5.01
CA LEU A 21 -10.51 8.25 5.24
C LEU A 21 -9.33 8.63 4.31
N LEU A 22 -8.52 7.64 3.91
CA LEU A 22 -7.31 7.87 3.12
C LEU A 22 -7.54 7.77 1.61
N GLU A 23 -8.68 7.24 1.17
CA GLU A 23 -8.97 6.96 -0.24
C GLU A 23 -8.69 8.14 -1.17
N GLN A 24 -9.34 9.28 -0.90
CA GLN A 24 -9.19 10.46 -1.74
C GLN A 24 -7.76 11.02 -1.70
N SER A 25 -7.15 11.04 -0.51
CA SER A 25 -5.80 11.57 -0.31
C SER A 25 -4.76 10.75 -1.07
N LEU A 26 -4.88 9.42 -1.01
CA LEU A 26 -3.94 8.53 -1.69
C LEU A 26 -4.10 8.60 -3.21
N ARG A 27 -5.33 8.75 -3.70
CA ARG A 27 -5.57 8.87 -5.13
C ARG A 27 -4.95 10.13 -5.72
N VAL A 28 -5.17 11.28 -5.07
CA VAL A 28 -4.55 12.55 -5.45
C VAL A 28 -3.02 12.42 -5.40
N PHE A 29 -2.49 11.79 -4.34
CA PHE A 29 -1.06 11.54 -4.22
C PHE A 29 -0.50 10.69 -5.38
N ILE A 30 -1.19 9.62 -5.78
CA ILE A 30 -0.80 8.80 -6.93
C ILE A 30 -0.84 9.63 -8.23
N GLN A 31 -1.87 10.45 -8.42
CA GLN A 31 -1.98 11.32 -9.61
C GLN A 31 -0.81 12.32 -9.67
N ASP A 32 -0.45 12.92 -8.54
CA ASP A 32 0.68 13.85 -8.47
C ASP A 32 2.01 13.16 -8.71
N LEU A 33 2.19 11.93 -8.21
CA LEU A 33 3.36 11.10 -8.55
C LEU A 33 3.42 10.82 -10.05
N TYR A 34 2.30 10.51 -10.71
CA TYR A 34 2.30 10.28 -12.17
C TYR A 34 2.77 11.51 -12.94
N LYS A 35 2.28 12.71 -12.58
CA LYS A 35 2.72 13.96 -13.23
C LYS A 35 4.19 14.25 -12.94
N SER A 36 4.60 14.12 -11.68
CA SER A 36 5.95 14.46 -11.23
C SER A 36 7.00 13.50 -11.79
N LEU A 37 6.75 12.19 -11.74
CA LEU A 37 7.71 11.17 -12.18
C LEU A 37 7.85 11.11 -13.69
N SER A 38 6.83 11.54 -14.43
CA SER A 38 6.85 11.62 -15.90
C SER A 38 7.39 12.94 -16.44
N GLY A 39 7.87 13.85 -15.60
CA GLY A 39 8.34 15.17 -16.05
C GLY A 39 7.24 16.00 -16.71
N GLN A 40 5.99 15.89 -16.24
CA GLN A 40 4.80 16.55 -16.79
C GLN A 40 4.41 16.09 -18.21
N SER A 41 4.95 14.97 -18.70
CA SER A 41 4.51 14.38 -19.97
C SER A 41 3.13 13.71 -19.87
N ILE A 42 2.72 13.28 -18.66
CA ILE A 42 1.35 12.81 -18.39
C ILE A 42 0.51 13.96 -17.82
N TYR A 43 -0.63 14.21 -18.44
CA TYR A 43 -1.66 15.11 -17.92
C TYR A 43 -3.03 14.40 -17.91
N PHE A 44 -3.88 14.77 -16.96
CA PHE A 44 -5.17 14.11 -16.79
C PHE A 44 -6.30 14.83 -17.52
N VAL A 45 -7.14 14.06 -18.20
CA VAL A 45 -8.29 14.56 -18.97
C VAL A 45 -9.61 13.93 -18.50
N GLY A 46 -10.71 14.65 -18.72
CA GLY A 46 -12.05 14.24 -18.30
C GLY A 46 -12.37 14.57 -16.84
N LYS A 47 -13.46 13.99 -16.33
CA LYS A 47 -13.87 14.12 -14.92
C LYS A 47 -13.36 12.92 -14.13
N ASP A 48 -12.97 13.14 -12.88
CA ASP A 48 -12.66 12.07 -11.93
C ASP A 48 -13.98 11.40 -11.50
N PHE A 49 -14.27 10.23 -12.07
CA PHE A 49 -15.51 9.48 -11.85
C PHE A 49 -15.31 8.27 -10.94
N ASN A 50 -14.32 8.29 -10.06
CA ASN A 50 -14.08 7.16 -9.17
C ASN A 50 -14.68 7.45 -7.78
N LEU A 51 -16.00 7.27 -7.64
CA LEU A 51 -16.73 7.65 -6.42
C LEU A 51 -16.35 6.80 -5.19
N PHE A 52 -15.99 5.54 -5.40
CA PHE A 52 -15.61 4.60 -4.34
C PHE A 52 -14.57 3.62 -4.85
N ALA A 53 -13.58 3.30 -4.03
CA ALA A 53 -12.61 2.26 -4.30
C ALA A 53 -13.26 0.87 -4.27
N SER A 54 -12.58 -0.14 -4.84
CA SER A 54 -13.11 -1.50 -4.80
C SER A 54 -13.12 -2.08 -3.39
N PRO A 55 -13.94 -3.11 -3.11
CA PRO A 55 -13.87 -3.85 -1.85
C PRO A 55 -12.47 -4.39 -1.52
N ILE A 56 -11.66 -4.69 -2.54
CA ILE A 56 -10.29 -5.20 -2.38
C ILE A 56 -9.39 -4.14 -1.75
N TYR A 57 -9.55 -2.87 -2.14
CA TYR A 57 -8.87 -1.73 -1.51
C TYR A 57 -9.11 -1.72 0.00
N TYR A 58 -10.37 -1.74 0.44
CA TYR A 58 -10.70 -1.62 1.85
C TYR A 58 -10.23 -2.83 2.66
N CYS A 59 -10.43 -4.04 2.11
CA CYS A 59 -9.97 -5.28 2.72
C CYS A 59 -8.45 -5.31 2.88
N SER A 60 -7.68 -4.74 1.95
CA SER A 60 -6.22 -4.71 2.02
C SER A 60 -5.69 -3.93 3.24
N PHE A 61 -6.35 -2.82 3.62
CA PHE A 61 -6.00 -2.06 4.83
C PHE A 61 -6.41 -2.79 6.10
N GLY A 62 -7.57 -3.44 6.09
CA GLY A 62 -8.00 -4.30 7.21
C GLY A 62 -6.99 -5.42 7.46
N ILE A 63 -6.53 -6.10 6.40
CA ILE A 63 -5.50 -7.15 6.48
C ILE A 63 -4.17 -6.57 6.97
N LEU A 64 -3.72 -5.42 6.44
CA LEU A 64 -2.51 -4.74 6.88
C LEU A 64 -2.55 -4.44 8.39
N ALA A 65 -3.67 -3.89 8.88
CA ALA A 65 -3.87 -3.59 10.30
C ALA A 65 -3.80 -4.86 11.16
N LEU A 66 -4.43 -5.95 10.73
CA LEU A 66 -4.36 -7.24 11.41
C LEU A 66 -2.94 -7.80 11.48
N VAL A 67 -2.21 -7.77 10.37
CA VAL A 67 -0.83 -8.28 10.31
C VAL A 67 0.07 -7.45 11.21
N LEU A 68 -0.02 -6.12 11.14
CA LEU A 68 0.76 -5.22 11.99
C LEU A 68 0.44 -5.40 13.48
N TRP A 69 -0.84 -5.53 13.83
CA TRP A 69 -1.22 -5.83 15.21
C TRP A 69 -0.64 -7.16 15.68
N SER A 70 -0.76 -8.22 14.87
CA SER A 70 -0.21 -9.54 15.23
C SER A 70 1.31 -9.52 15.43
N ALA A 71 2.02 -8.74 14.62
CA ALA A 71 3.47 -8.60 14.68
C ALA A 71 3.95 -7.75 15.87
N THR A 72 3.16 -6.75 16.27
CA THR A 72 3.50 -5.82 17.36
C THR A 72 2.97 -6.26 18.74
N ALA A 73 1.91 -7.08 18.80
CA ALA A 73 1.28 -7.52 20.05
C ALA A 73 2.21 -8.25 21.04
N LYS A 74 3.36 -8.75 20.57
CA LYS A 74 4.36 -9.44 21.38
C LYS A 74 5.74 -8.78 21.33
N ALA A 75 5.85 -7.59 20.75
CA ALA A 75 7.12 -6.89 20.58
C ALA A 75 7.26 -5.79 21.66
N GLU A 76 8.50 -5.49 22.03
CA GLU A 76 8.79 -4.34 22.88
C GLU A 76 8.36 -3.02 22.20
N LYS A 77 8.04 -1.99 22.99
CA LYS A 77 7.53 -0.71 22.48
C LYS A 77 8.45 -0.10 21.41
N LYS A 78 9.76 -0.05 21.66
CA LYS A 78 10.77 0.46 20.70
C LYS A 78 10.78 -0.36 19.40
N GLY A 79 10.76 -1.69 19.53
CA GLY A 79 10.75 -2.61 18.39
C GLY A 79 9.44 -2.61 17.59
N SER A 80 8.33 -2.13 18.18
CA SER A 80 7.04 -1.97 17.51
C SER A 80 7.00 -0.69 16.68
N ILE A 81 7.47 0.42 17.22
CA ILE A 81 7.55 1.71 16.51
C ILE A 81 8.48 1.57 15.29
N ALA A 82 9.65 0.95 15.46
CA ALA A 82 10.58 0.73 14.35
C ALA A 82 9.96 -0.11 13.23
N LEU A 83 9.14 -1.12 13.56
CA LEU A 83 8.46 -1.94 12.57
C LEU A 83 7.39 -1.14 11.82
N LEU A 84 6.57 -0.35 12.53
CA LEU A 84 5.56 0.50 11.91
C LEU A 84 6.18 1.52 10.96
N LEU A 85 7.26 2.18 11.39
CA LEU A 85 8.00 3.13 10.55
C LEU A 85 8.59 2.43 9.31
N LEU A 86 9.21 1.26 9.49
CA LEU A 86 9.77 0.51 8.38
C LEU A 86 8.70 0.08 7.37
N THR A 87 7.54 -0.39 7.84
CA THR A 87 6.40 -0.74 6.97
C THR A 87 5.87 0.48 6.24
N ALA A 88 5.74 1.63 6.91
CA ALA A 88 5.30 2.87 6.27
C ALA A 88 6.28 3.33 5.17
N VAL A 89 7.58 3.35 5.46
CA VAL A 89 8.63 3.70 4.49
C VAL A 89 8.64 2.72 3.32
N ALA A 90 8.51 1.42 3.59
CA ALA A 90 8.45 0.40 2.55
C ALA A 90 7.21 0.57 1.66
N PHE A 91 6.06 0.91 2.24
CA PHE A 91 4.83 1.20 1.50
C PHE A 91 4.99 2.39 0.55
N PHE A 92 5.44 3.54 1.05
CA PHE A 92 5.61 4.72 0.20
C PHE A 92 6.70 4.54 -0.86
N THR A 93 7.80 3.87 -0.52
CA THR A 93 8.85 3.54 -1.49
C THR A 93 8.30 2.64 -2.59
N ALA A 94 7.57 1.58 -2.25
CA ALA A 94 6.95 0.68 -3.22
C ALA A 94 5.96 1.42 -4.11
N LEU A 95 5.14 2.28 -3.53
CA LEU A 95 4.15 3.08 -4.25
C LEU A 95 4.83 4.00 -5.28
N ILE A 96 5.89 4.72 -4.90
CA ILE A 96 6.66 5.57 -5.80
C ILE A 96 7.26 4.75 -6.95
N VAL A 97 7.89 3.62 -6.65
CA VAL A 97 8.53 2.77 -7.67
C VAL A 97 7.50 2.20 -8.64
N ILE A 98 6.36 1.72 -8.16
CA ILE A 98 5.28 1.20 -9.01
C ILE A 98 4.71 2.32 -9.89
N CYS A 99 4.47 3.51 -9.34
CA CYS A 99 3.99 4.66 -10.12
C CYS A 99 5.02 5.08 -11.18
N PHE A 100 6.31 5.06 -10.85
CA PHE A 100 7.39 5.36 -11.80
C PHE A 100 7.37 4.38 -12.97
N ILE A 101 7.32 3.07 -12.69
CA ILE A 101 7.31 2.04 -13.72
C ILE A 101 6.05 2.15 -14.59
N ASP A 102 4.87 2.25 -13.97
CA ASP A 102 3.60 2.25 -14.72
C ASP A 102 3.43 3.51 -15.58
N SER A 103 3.81 4.68 -15.07
CA SER A 103 3.80 5.94 -15.84
C SER A 103 4.71 5.87 -17.07
N HIS A 104 5.93 5.35 -16.92
CA HIS A 104 6.86 5.20 -18.05
C HIS A 104 6.43 4.13 -19.04
N LEU A 105 5.83 3.02 -18.57
CA LEU A 105 5.26 2.01 -19.45
C LEU A 105 4.13 2.59 -20.31
N LYS A 106 3.24 3.37 -19.69
CA LYS A 106 2.17 4.08 -20.41
C LYS A 106 2.75 5.09 -21.40
N LEU A 107 3.82 5.80 -21.09
CA LEU A 107 4.46 6.68 -22.08
C LEU A 107 5.07 5.89 -23.25
N ALA A 108 5.79 4.80 -22.97
CA ALA A 108 6.43 3.96 -23.98
C ALA A 108 5.43 3.27 -24.92
N GLN A 109 4.25 2.92 -24.41
CA GLN A 109 3.16 2.35 -25.23
C GLN A 109 2.47 3.38 -26.12
N CYS A 110 2.77 4.67 -25.97
CA CYS A 110 2.17 5.71 -26.78
C CYS A 110 2.88 5.83 -28.14
N THR A 111 2.42 5.05 -29.12
CA THR A 111 2.94 5.10 -30.49
C THR A 111 2.52 6.34 -31.27
N ALA A 112 1.54 7.10 -30.77
CA ALA A 112 0.95 8.28 -31.44
C ALA A 112 0.88 9.53 -30.54
N CYS A 113 1.76 9.66 -29.53
CA CYS A 113 1.78 10.85 -28.69
C CYS A 113 2.30 12.06 -29.48
N PHE A 114 1.43 13.04 -29.74
CA PHE A 114 1.83 14.36 -30.23
C PHE A 114 2.74 15.02 -29.18
N ASP A 115 3.95 15.42 -29.58
CA ASP A 115 4.96 16.11 -28.75
C ASP A 115 5.45 15.35 -27.50
N GLY A 116 5.32 14.02 -27.48
CA GLY A 116 5.77 13.20 -26.34
C GLY A 116 4.95 13.37 -25.06
N ARG A 117 3.75 13.95 -25.17
CA ARG A 117 2.79 14.08 -24.06
C ARG A 117 1.61 13.14 -24.22
N ARG A 118 1.20 12.50 -23.13
CA ARG A 118 0.06 11.57 -23.08
C ARG A 118 -1.04 12.12 -22.19
N GLY A 119 -2.20 12.39 -22.78
CA GLY A 119 -3.44 12.59 -22.03
C GLY A 119 -3.91 11.25 -21.45
N LEU A 120 -4.17 11.20 -20.15
CA LEU A 120 -4.64 10.00 -19.46
C LEU A 120 -5.99 10.31 -18.80
N HIS A 121 -6.99 9.43 -18.94
CA HIS A 121 -8.19 9.58 -18.14
C HIS A 121 -7.91 9.19 -16.69
N TYR A 122 -8.57 9.84 -15.74
CA TYR A 122 -8.43 9.54 -14.32
C TYR A 122 -8.68 8.05 -13.98
N ASN A 123 -9.57 7.40 -14.74
CA ASN A 123 -9.95 6.00 -14.56
C ASN A 123 -9.00 5.01 -15.26
N ASP A 124 -8.04 5.49 -16.06
CA ASP A 124 -7.05 4.61 -16.72
C ASP A 124 -5.94 4.17 -15.76
N ILE A 125 -5.85 4.78 -14.57
CA ILE A 125 -4.96 4.36 -13.50
C ILE A 125 -5.66 3.32 -12.65
N ASN A 126 -5.03 2.16 -12.51
CA ASN A 126 -5.51 1.12 -11.60
C ASN A 126 -4.99 1.38 -10.17
N TYR A 127 -5.62 2.33 -9.47
CA TYR A 127 -5.23 2.75 -8.12
C TYR A 127 -5.22 1.57 -7.13
N ASP A 128 -6.24 0.73 -7.19
CA ASP A 128 -6.39 -0.43 -6.32
C ASP A 128 -5.23 -1.40 -6.48
N PHE A 129 -4.83 -1.69 -7.72
CA PHE A 129 -3.71 -2.57 -7.99
C PHE A 129 -2.39 -1.99 -7.43
N ILE A 130 -2.11 -0.72 -7.70
CA ILE A 130 -0.88 -0.04 -7.24
C ILE A 130 -0.77 -0.13 -5.72
N GLN A 131 -1.88 0.13 -5.03
CA GLN A 131 -1.92 0.17 -3.58
C GLN A 131 -1.86 -1.21 -2.93
N VAL A 132 -2.65 -2.16 -3.43
CA VAL A 132 -2.61 -3.55 -2.92
C VAL A 132 -1.22 -4.13 -3.10
N LEU A 133 -0.59 -3.92 -4.26
CA LEU A 133 0.77 -4.37 -4.51
C LEU A 133 1.78 -3.68 -3.58
N SER A 134 1.63 -2.37 -3.35
CA SER A 134 2.47 -1.63 -2.40
C SER A 134 2.34 -2.16 -0.97
N ILE A 135 1.13 -2.51 -0.52
CA ILE A 135 0.89 -3.13 0.79
C ILE A 135 1.56 -4.50 0.87
N LEU A 136 1.40 -5.34 -0.15
CA LEU A 136 2.02 -6.66 -0.17
C LEU A 136 3.55 -6.56 -0.03
N ILE A 137 4.18 -5.62 -0.72
CA ILE A 137 5.62 -5.34 -0.60
C ILE A 137 5.95 -4.81 0.80
N ALA A 138 5.16 -3.89 1.33
CA ALA A 138 5.37 -3.30 2.66
C ALA A 138 5.23 -4.29 3.82
N LEU A 139 4.55 -5.42 3.61
CA LEU A 139 4.39 -6.49 4.59
C LEU A 139 5.59 -7.44 4.66
N LEU A 140 6.50 -7.44 3.68
CA LEU A 140 7.68 -8.31 3.65
C LEU A 140 8.58 -8.22 4.91
N PRO A 141 8.87 -7.02 5.47
CA PRO A 141 9.64 -6.91 6.70
C PRO A 141 8.96 -7.56 7.90
N SER A 142 7.62 -7.44 7.98
CA SER A 142 6.80 -8.04 9.03
C SER A 142 6.79 -9.57 8.95
N LEU A 143 6.78 -10.12 7.73
CA LEU A 143 6.88 -11.56 7.49
C LEU A 143 8.25 -12.11 7.91
N LYS A 144 9.37 -11.45 7.59
CA LYS A 144 10.70 -11.95 8.00
C LYS A 144 10.81 -12.11 9.52
N ARG A 145 10.27 -11.17 10.31
CA ARG A 145 10.26 -11.25 11.77
C ARG A 145 9.37 -12.38 12.31
N PHE A 146 8.29 -12.68 11.59
CA PHE A 146 7.46 -13.85 11.88
C PHE A 146 8.22 -15.16 11.62
N TRP A 147 8.90 -15.25 10.47
CA TRP A 147 9.67 -16.44 10.09
C TRP A 147 10.90 -16.70 10.99
N THR A 148 11.65 -15.67 11.38
CA THR A 148 12.78 -15.84 12.31
C THR A 148 12.34 -16.26 13.71
N LYS A 149 11.13 -15.85 14.12
CA LYS A 149 10.55 -16.24 15.41
C LYS A 149 10.04 -17.69 15.44
N VAL A 150 9.59 -18.23 14.30
CA VAL A 150 9.12 -19.63 14.20
C VAL A 150 10.29 -20.63 14.15
N ARG A 151 11.49 -20.20 13.72
CA ARG A 151 12.63 -21.08 13.46
C ARG A 151 13.64 -21.28 14.61
N MET A 152 13.41 -20.71 15.80
CA MET A 152 14.28 -20.93 16.95
C MET A 152 13.51 -21.44 18.18
N PRO A 153 13.31 -22.76 18.34
CA PRO A 153 13.28 -23.32 19.68
C PRO A 153 14.65 -23.04 20.32
N ALA A 154 14.66 -22.44 21.52
CA ALA A 154 15.88 -22.18 22.25
C ALA A 154 16.67 -23.49 22.43
N PRO A 155 18.01 -23.49 22.26
CA PRO A 155 18.80 -24.63 22.70
C PRO A 155 18.59 -24.77 24.21
N ASN A 156 18.08 -25.93 24.63
CA ASN A 156 18.07 -26.35 26.02
C ASN A 156 19.51 -26.19 26.55
N LYS A 157 19.71 -25.26 27.47
CA LYS A 157 20.91 -25.27 28.31
C LYS A 157 20.67 -26.36 29.36
N VAL A 158 21.28 -27.52 29.13
CA VAL A 158 21.52 -28.55 30.15
C VAL A 158 22.75 -28.13 30.94
#